data_AF-A0A1L5F4M8-F1
#
_entry.id   AF-A0A1L5F4M8-F1
#
_cell.length_a   1.000
_cell.length_b   1.000
_cell.length_c   1.000
_cell.angle_alpha   90.00
_cell.angle_beta   90.00
_cell.angle_gamma   90.00
#
_symmetry.space_group_name_H-M   'P 1'
#
loop_
_entity.id
_entity.type
_entity.pdbx_description
1 polymer ?
#
loop_
_entity_poly.entity_id
_entity_poly.type
_entity_poly.pdbx_seq_one_letter_code
_entity_poly.pdbx_strand_id
1 'polypeptide(L)'
;MAEEIQAIGNKDIEETINTLKKDYGMSTECLSHLLRGKSDGDKIEIPAGFEEKRSFTNLIFMLDTLSKEEPDFKFKAFLEVLIEVHKISADTIAKFAKIPTQYVLDFMIDSSTVPIEIKYRLASVIMVLRFIFKTVEPKI
;
A
#
# COMPACT_ATOMS: atom_id res chain seq x y z
N MET A 1 9.73 -16.74 14.85
CA MET A 1 10.71 -17.15 13.82
C MET A 1 11.04 -15.90 13.04
N ALA A 2 12.31 -15.54 12.92
CA ALA A 2 12.71 -14.40 12.09
C ALA A 2 12.55 -14.85 10.64
N GLU A 3 11.63 -14.23 9.89
CA GLU A 3 11.56 -14.40 8.45
C GLU A 3 12.85 -13.82 7.86
N GLU A 4 13.65 -14.68 7.26
CA GLU A 4 14.81 -14.26 6.48
C GLU A 4 14.32 -13.39 5.34
N ILE A 5 14.64 -12.09 5.39
CA ILE A 5 14.43 -11.20 4.25
C ILE A 5 15.40 -11.67 3.15
N GLN A 6 14.91 -12.54 2.26
CA GLN A 6 15.65 -12.94 1.07
C GLN A 6 15.86 -11.72 0.18
N ALA A 7 17.12 -11.40 -0.11
CA ALA A 7 17.46 -10.40 -1.09
C ALA A 7 16.98 -10.88 -2.48
N ILE A 8 15.97 -10.20 -3.03
CA ILE A 8 15.42 -10.47 -4.36
C ILE A 8 16.52 -10.23 -5.40
N GLY A 9 16.73 -11.20 -6.29
CA GLY A 9 17.69 -11.08 -7.38
C GLY A 9 17.17 -10.14 -8.47
N ASN A 10 18.07 -9.55 -9.27
CA ASN A 10 17.66 -8.72 -10.41
C ASN A 10 16.73 -9.48 -11.39
N LYS A 11 16.87 -10.80 -11.49
CA LYS A 11 16.02 -11.66 -12.33
C LYS A 11 14.56 -11.69 -11.85
N ASP A 12 14.35 -11.79 -10.54
CA ASP A 12 13.02 -11.82 -9.94
C ASP A 12 12.31 -10.47 -10.14
N ILE A 13 13.06 -9.35 -10.05
CA ILE A 13 12.57 -8.00 -10.35
C ILE A 13 12.08 -7.88 -11.79
N GLU A 14 12.88 -8.37 -12.76
CA GLU A 14 12.51 -8.36 -14.17
C GLU A 14 11.26 -9.22 -14.43
N GLU A 15 11.14 -10.37 -13.77
CA GLU A 15 9.96 -11.23 -13.84
C GLU A 15 8.71 -10.51 -13.33
N THR A 16 8.77 -9.88 -12.15
CA THR A 16 7.66 -9.09 -11.61
C THR A 16 7.25 -7.96 -12.56
N ILE A 17 8.20 -7.21 -13.11
CA ILE A 17 7.90 -6.13 -14.08
C ILE A 17 7.19 -6.71 -15.31
N ASN A 18 7.64 -7.85 -15.81
CA ASN A 18 7.01 -8.51 -16.95
C ASN A 18 5.57 -8.96 -16.64
N THR A 19 5.33 -9.52 -15.47
CA THR A 19 3.99 -9.88 -14.99
C THR A 19 3.10 -8.65 -14.87
N LEU A 20 3.57 -7.56 -14.27
CA LEU A 20 2.82 -6.29 -14.16
C LEU A 20 2.40 -5.74 -15.52
N LYS A 21 3.25 -5.90 -16.53
CA LYS A 21 2.94 -5.45 -17.90
C LYS A 21 2.00 -6.37 -18.64
N LYS A 22 2.30 -7.67 -18.66
CA LYS A 22 1.59 -8.66 -19.49
C LYS A 22 0.25 -9.07 -18.88
N ASP A 23 0.23 -9.29 -17.57
CA ASP A 23 -0.92 -9.90 -16.90
C ASP A 23 -1.82 -8.83 -16.28
N TYR A 24 -1.23 -7.74 -15.76
CA TYR A 24 -1.96 -6.61 -15.17
C TYR A 24 -2.12 -5.40 -16.11
N GLY A 25 -1.52 -5.44 -17.31
CA GLY A 25 -1.71 -4.42 -18.34
C GLY A 25 -1.08 -3.05 -18.05
N MET A 26 -0.13 -2.96 -17.12
CA MET A 26 0.54 -1.69 -16.82
C MET A 26 1.48 -1.28 -17.95
N SER A 27 1.43 -0.02 -18.38
CA SER A 27 2.34 0.48 -19.42
C SER A 27 3.77 0.67 -18.90
N THR A 28 4.76 0.54 -19.78
CA THR A 28 6.17 0.82 -19.46
C THR A 28 6.35 2.26 -18.96
N GLU A 29 5.59 3.22 -19.51
CA GLU A 29 5.58 4.61 -19.04
C GLU A 29 5.05 4.74 -17.60
N CYS A 30 3.96 4.05 -17.27
CA CYS A 30 3.41 4.07 -15.91
C CYS A 30 4.41 3.52 -14.89
N LEU A 31 5.02 2.37 -15.21
CA LEU A 31 5.99 1.72 -14.35
C LEU A 31 7.30 2.52 -14.24
N SER A 32 7.81 3.09 -15.33
CA SER A 32 9.04 3.89 -15.29
C SER A 32 8.87 5.15 -14.44
N HIS A 33 7.73 5.84 -14.56
CA HIS A 33 7.39 6.98 -13.72
C HIS A 33 7.26 6.60 -12.25
N LEU A 34 6.55 5.50 -11.94
CA LEU A 34 6.35 5.05 -10.56
C LEU A 34 7.67 4.65 -9.90
N LEU A 35 8.49 3.88 -10.60
CA LEU A 35 9.73 3.32 -10.10
C LEU A 35 10.91 4.30 -10.15
N ARG A 36 10.72 5.46 -10.83
CA ARG A 36 11.78 6.43 -11.15
C ARG A 36 12.95 5.80 -11.91
N GLY A 37 12.67 4.70 -12.61
CA GLY A 37 13.64 3.99 -13.45
C GLY A 37 13.71 4.64 -14.83
N LYS A 38 14.89 4.64 -15.44
CA LYS A 38 15.00 4.98 -16.87
C LYS A 38 14.40 3.85 -17.69
N SER A 39 13.59 4.19 -18.67
CA SER A 39 13.09 3.23 -19.66
C SER A 39 13.95 3.27 -20.91
N ASP A 40 14.41 2.11 -21.38
CA ASP A 40 15.00 1.93 -22.71
C ASP A 40 14.08 1.04 -23.54
N GLY A 41 13.31 1.67 -24.43
CA GLY A 41 12.22 1.03 -25.15
C GLY A 41 11.22 0.39 -24.17
N ASP A 42 11.16 -0.94 -24.18
CA ASP A 42 10.23 -1.71 -23.37
C ASP A 42 10.82 -2.19 -22.02
N LYS A 43 12.10 -1.90 -21.76
CA LYS A 43 12.82 -2.29 -20.54
C LYS A 43 12.89 -1.14 -19.54
N ILE A 44 12.92 -1.47 -18.26
CA ILE A 44 13.13 -0.52 -17.17
C ILE A 44 14.47 -0.85 -16.52
N GLU A 45 15.39 0.11 -16.51
CA GLU A 45 16.70 -0.03 -15.91
C GLU A 45 16.59 -0.05 -14.38
N ILE A 46 17.25 -1.04 -13.76
CA ILE A 46 17.38 -1.13 -12.31
C ILE A 46 18.45 -0.11 -11.86
N PRO A 47 18.16 0.79 -10.91
CA PRO A 47 19.15 1.75 -10.42
C PRO A 47 20.39 1.08 -9.80
N ALA A 48 21.56 1.67 -10.03
CA ALA A 48 22.83 1.18 -9.45
C ALA A 48 23.09 1.74 -8.04
N GLY A 49 22.56 2.92 -7.71
CA GLY A 49 22.71 3.55 -6.40
C GLY A 49 21.93 2.81 -5.32
N PHE A 50 22.48 2.72 -4.11
CA PHE A 50 21.92 1.90 -3.03
C PHE A 50 20.51 2.37 -2.60
N GLU A 51 20.34 3.66 -2.36
CA GLU A 51 19.05 4.22 -1.92
C GLU A 51 18.00 4.17 -3.03
N GLU A 52 18.38 4.48 -4.27
CA GLU A 52 17.50 4.38 -5.42
C GLU A 52 17.08 2.93 -5.66
N LYS A 53 18.02 1.98 -5.59
CA LYS A 53 17.75 0.55 -5.73
C LYS A 53 16.84 0.04 -4.61
N ARG A 54 17.05 0.50 -3.38
CA ARG A 54 16.18 0.15 -2.23
C ARG A 54 14.76 0.66 -2.44
N SER A 55 14.59 1.93 -2.82
CA SER A 55 13.25 2.48 -3.10
C SER A 55 12.58 1.77 -4.28
N PHE A 56 13.34 1.46 -5.34
CA PHE A 56 12.87 0.76 -6.52
C PHE A 56 12.37 -0.65 -6.16
N THR A 57 13.18 -1.42 -5.45
CA THR A 57 12.85 -2.79 -5.02
C THR A 57 11.65 -2.81 -4.07
N ASN A 58 11.57 -1.87 -3.13
CA ASN A 58 10.40 -1.76 -2.25
C ASN A 58 9.10 -1.51 -3.02
N LEU A 59 9.12 -0.67 -4.05
CA LEU A 59 7.94 -0.40 -4.88
C LEU A 59 7.52 -1.63 -5.68
N ILE A 60 8.48 -2.34 -6.28
CA ILE A 60 8.22 -3.61 -6.99
C ILE A 60 7.62 -4.64 -6.03
N PHE A 61 8.18 -4.78 -4.84
CA PHE A 61 7.69 -5.71 -3.84
C PHE A 61 6.25 -5.37 -3.43
N MET A 62 5.97 -4.09 -3.12
CA MET A 62 4.62 -3.67 -2.81
C MET A 62 3.64 -4.00 -3.93
N LEU A 63 4.02 -3.80 -5.20
CA LEU A 63 3.19 -4.14 -6.36
C LEU A 63 2.92 -5.65 -6.49
N ASP A 64 3.95 -6.48 -6.26
CA ASP A 64 3.83 -7.94 -6.29
C ASP A 64 2.95 -8.49 -5.16
N THR A 65 2.98 -7.87 -3.98
CA THR A 65 2.13 -8.28 -2.87
C THR A 65 0.70 -7.77 -2.96
N LEU A 66 0.42 -6.76 -3.81
CA LEU A 66 -0.90 -6.10 -3.86
C LEU A 66 -2.07 -7.09 -4.02
N SER A 67 -1.90 -8.11 -4.87
CA SER A 67 -2.92 -9.12 -5.18
C SER A 67 -2.91 -10.34 -4.23
N LYS A 68 -1.88 -10.46 -3.39
CA LYS A 68 -1.71 -11.57 -2.44
C LYS A 68 -2.24 -11.22 -1.05
N GLU A 69 -2.40 -9.93 -0.75
CA GLU A 69 -2.87 -9.44 0.55
C GLU A 69 -4.39 -9.45 0.65
N GLU A 70 -4.89 -9.81 1.84
CA GLU A 70 -6.31 -9.69 2.18
C GLU A 70 -6.76 -8.22 2.10
N PRO A 71 -7.94 -7.92 1.51
CA PRO A 71 -8.38 -6.54 1.28
C PRO A 71 -8.39 -5.67 2.55
N ASP A 72 -8.76 -6.25 3.69
CA ASP A 72 -8.87 -5.53 4.95
C ASP A 72 -7.51 -5.19 5.57
N PHE A 73 -6.43 -5.90 5.20
CA PHE A 73 -5.10 -5.74 5.80
C PHE A 73 -4.59 -4.30 5.64
N LYS A 74 -4.63 -3.75 4.42
CA LYS A 74 -4.18 -2.38 4.14
C LYS A 74 -5.04 -1.34 4.84
N PHE A 75 -6.35 -1.56 4.90
CA PHE A 75 -7.26 -0.64 5.57
C PHE A 75 -7.03 -0.61 7.08
N LYS A 76 -6.77 -1.77 7.70
CA LYS A 76 -6.37 -1.84 9.11
C LYS A 76 -5.06 -1.09 9.36
N ALA A 77 -4.02 -1.37 8.58
CA ALA A 77 -2.73 -0.69 8.72
C ALA A 77 -2.85 0.84 8.55
N PHE A 78 -3.64 1.31 7.59
CA PHE A 78 -3.88 2.75 7.43
C PHE A 78 -4.70 3.33 8.59
N LEU A 79 -5.71 2.62 9.08
CA LEU A 79 -6.49 3.06 10.23
C LEU A 79 -5.64 3.15 11.49
N GLU A 80 -4.76 2.18 11.73
CA GLU A 80 -3.77 2.19 12.82
C GLU A 80 -2.88 3.43 12.75
N VAL A 81 -2.32 3.76 11.58
CA VAL A 81 -1.51 4.97 11.41
C VAL A 81 -2.32 6.23 11.69
N LEU A 82 -3.57 6.32 11.23
CA LEU A 82 -4.42 7.48 11.48
C LEU A 82 -4.73 7.67 12.96
N ILE A 83 -4.98 6.58 13.70
CA ILE A 83 -5.29 6.64 15.13
C ILE A 83 -4.02 6.84 15.96
N GLU A 84 -2.98 6.04 15.73
CA GLU A 84 -1.82 5.99 16.62
C GLU A 84 -0.75 7.03 16.30
N VAL A 85 -0.55 7.37 15.02
CA VAL A 85 0.45 8.37 14.62
C VAL A 85 -0.19 9.76 14.55
N HIS A 86 -1.30 9.87 13.81
CA HIS A 86 -1.97 11.16 13.57
C HIS A 86 -2.96 11.55 14.68
N LYS A 87 -3.18 10.68 15.68
CA LYS A 87 -4.03 10.94 16.85
C LYS A 87 -5.47 11.32 16.48
N ILE A 88 -5.97 10.84 15.34
CA ILE A 88 -7.36 10.99 14.93
C ILE A 88 -8.18 9.96 15.69
N SER A 89 -9.10 10.41 16.55
CA SER A 89 -9.95 9.49 17.31
C SER A 89 -10.84 8.61 16.41
N ALA A 90 -11.10 7.39 16.84
CA ALA A 90 -12.04 6.48 16.18
C ALA A 90 -13.43 7.11 15.99
N ASP A 91 -13.88 7.92 16.95
CA ASP A 91 -15.14 8.67 16.87
C ASP A 91 -15.15 9.69 15.72
N THR A 92 -14.03 10.39 15.51
CA THR A 92 -13.89 11.33 14.39
C THR A 92 -13.94 10.61 13.04
N ILE A 93 -13.26 9.47 12.92
CA ILE A 93 -13.28 8.64 11.72
C ILE A 93 -14.69 8.10 11.46
N ALA A 94 -15.38 7.64 12.50
CA ALA A 94 -16.75 7.16 12.43
C ALA A 94 -17.72 8.26 11.96
N LYS A 95 -17.56 9.49 12.46
CA LYS A 95 -18.34 10.66 12.02
C LYS A 95 -18.14 10.97 10.55
N PHE A 96 -16.90 10.95 10.04
CA PHE A 96 -16.64 11.12 8.61
C PHE A 96 -17.29 10.01 7.78
N ALA A 97 -17.21 8.76 8.25
CA ALA A 97 -17.83 7.62 7.57
C ALA A 97 -19.36 7.56 7.76
N LYS A 98 -19.91 8.39 8.66
CA LYS A 98 -21.32 8.43 9.09
C LYS A 98 -21.81 7.08 9.63
N ILE A 99 -20.95 6.34 10.34
CA ILE A 99 -21.23 5.03 10.94
C ILE A 99 -21.12 5.10 12.47
N PRO A 100 -21.72 4.15 13.21
CA PRO A 100 -21.43 3.99 14.63
C PRO A 100 -19.95 3.77 14.92
N THR A 101 -19.42 4.42 15.96
CA THR A 101 -18.01 4.29 16.40
C THR A 101 -17.64 2.84 16.71
N GLN A 102 -18.58 2.03 17.21
CA GLN A 102 -18.35 0.62 17.48
C GLN A 102 -17.84 -0.14 16.25
N TYR A 103 -18.33 0.16 15.05
CA TYR A 103 -17.85 -0.50 13.83
C TYR A 103 -16.39 -0.19 13.50
N VAL A 104 -15.87 0.97 13.90
CA VAL A 104 -14.44 1.28 13.73
C VAL A 104 -13.61 0.41 14.67
N LEU A 105 -14.07 0.23 15.91
CA LEU A 105 -13.40 -0.62 16.91
C LEU A 105 -13.48 -2.10 16.51
N ASP A 106 -14.65 -2.57 16.07
CA ASP A 106 -14.85 -3.93 15.58
C ASP A 106 -13.95 -4.20 14.37
N PHE A 107 -13.84 -3.25 13.43
CA PHE A 107 -12.97 -3.40 12.27
C PHE A 107 -11.49 -3.57 12.69
N MET A 108 -11.03 -2.82 13.69
CA MET A 108 -9.66 -2.95 14.21
C MET A 108 -9.42 -4.33 14.83
N ILE A 109 -10.36 -4.81 15.66
CA ILE A 109 -10.25 -6.10 16.36
C ILE A 109 -10.42 -7.27 15.38
N ASP A 110 -11.57 -7.35 14.73
CA ASP A 110 -11.95 -8.43 13.81
C ASP A 110 -12.87 -7.89 12.72
N SER A 111 -12.28 -7.63 11.55
CA SER A 111 -13.02 -7.08 10.42
C SER A 111 -14.04 -8.06 9.84
N SER A 112 -13.96 -9.36 10.12
CA SER A 112 -14.93 -10.34 9.62
C SER A 112 -16.34 -10.12 10.17
N THR A 113 -16.45 -9.47 11.33
CA THR A 113 -17.72 -9.15 11.99
C THR A 113 -18.42 -7.90 11.43
N VAL A 114 -17.71 -7.12 10.60
CA VAL A 114 -18.21 -5.84 10.08
C VAL A 114 -18.92 -6.03 8.74
N PRO A 115 -20.16 -5.53 8.57
CA PRO A 115 -20.87 -5.64 7.30
C PRO A 115 -20.13 -4.96 6.14
N ILE A 116 -20.21 -5.52 4.93
CA ILE A 116 -19.48 -5.02 3.76
C ILE A 116 -19.77 -3.55 3.41
N GLU A 117 -21.02 -3.10 3.58
CA GLU A 117 -21.40 -1.70 3.37
C GLU A 117 -20.66 -0.76 4.33
N ILE A 118 -20.51 -1.18 5.59
CA ILE A 118 -19.79 -0.43 6.61
C ILE A 118 -18.30 -0.41 6.30
N LYS A 119 -17.72 -1.55 5.88
CA LYS A 119 -16.32 -1.61 5.42
C LYS A 119 -16.06 -0.66 4.26
N TYR A 120 -16.96 -0.61 3.26
CA TYR A 120 -16.81 0.28 2.11
C TYR A 120 -16.78 1.75 2.53
N ARG A 121 -17.71 2.17 3.38
CA ARG A 121 -17.78 3.55 3.90
C ARG A 121 -16.56 3.89 4.72
N LEU A 122 -16.13 2.99 5.61
CA LEU A 122 -14.92 3.15 6.40
C LEU A 122 -13.66 3.24 5.52
N ALA A 123 -13.50 2.34 4.56
CA ALA A 123 -12.38 2.31 3.62
C ALA A 123 -12.27 3.60 2.80
N SER A 124 -13.39 4.13 2.31
CA SER A 124 -13.41 5.41 1.57
C SER A 124 -12.83 6.57 2.39
N VAL A 125 -13.18 6.64 3.67
CA VAL A 125 -12.67 7.67 4.60
C VAL A 125 -11.21 7.43 4.93
N ILE A 126 -10.85 6.18 5.27
CA ILE A 126 -9.46 5.80 5.58
C ILE A 126 -8.54 6.18 4.43
N MET A 127 -8.90 5.86 3.18
CA MET A 127 -8.05 6.16 2.01
C MET A 127 -7.81 7.66 1.83
N VAL A 128 -8.87 8.47 1.94
CA VAL A 128 -8.77 9.93 1.80
C VAL A 128 -7.92 10.51 2.92
N LEU A 129 -8.16 10.11 4.18
CA LEU A 129 -7.38 10.58 5.32
C LEU A 129 -5.92 10.14 5.20
N ARG A 130 -5.66 8.86 4.86
CA ARG A 130 -4.28 8.36 4.65
C ARG A 130 -3.54 9.18 3.60
N PHE A 131 -4.20 9.53 2.50
CA PHE A 131 -3.62 10.37 1.44
C PHE A 131 -3.29 11.78 1.95
N ILE A 132 -4.21 12.44 2.65
CA ILE A 132 -4.02 13.79 3.19
C ILE A 132 -2.86 13.81 4.20
N PHE A 133 -2.91 12.92 5.19
CA PHE A 133 -1.97 12.93 6.31
C PHE A 133 -0.60 12.34 5.97
N LYS A 134 -0.46 11.60 4.86
CA LYS A 134 0.86 11.17 4.34
C LYS A 134 1.83 12.33 4.15
N THR A 135 1.31 13.50 3.79
CA THR A 135 2.11 14.69 3.47
C THR A 135 2.83 15.29 4.68
N VAL A 136 2.33 15.01 5.90
CA VAL A 136 2.86 15.52 7.16
C VAL A 136 3.57 14.46 7.99
N GLU A 137 3.73 13.23 7.46
CA GLU A 137 4.50 12.16 8.12
C GLU A 137 6.00 12.48 8.13
N PRO A 138 6.73 12.16 9.21
CA PRO A 138 8.18 12.30 9.24
C PRO A 138 8.81 11.52 8.09
N LYS A 139 9.73 12.17 7.37
CA LYS A 139 10.56 11.46 6.39
C LYS A 139 11.57 10.63 7.18
N ILE A 140 11.40 9.31 7.12
CA ILE A 140 12.35 8.32 7.66
C ILE A 140 13.50 8.18 6.66
#